data_AF-K3WRA1-F1
#
_entry.id   AF-K3WRA1-F1
#
_cell.length_a   1.000
_cell.length_b   1.000
_cell.length_c   1.000
_cell.angle_alpha   90.00
_cell.angle_beta   90.00
_cell.angle_gamma   90.00
#
_symmetry.space_group_name_H-M   'P 1'
#
loop_
_entity.id
_entity.type
_entity.pdbx_description
1 polymer ?
#
loop_
_entity_poly.entity_id
_entity_poly.type
_entity_poly.pdbx_seq_one_letter_code
_entity_poly.pdbx_strand_id
1 'polypeptide(L)'
;MSRIHGEWAEASRALFDAVQSNRWTYSVCRLVAFHDYCESASRWRVALIVCLYYAPALAALIVFDDPQEGWSANTIFWARYYIGAGIVSAAVLQESHIVIPEIHFTTRKIVLIIFGVSVGYTASLMLIAELWMFPIPFIYTVSGVPFIFIMNTLVTLALGAANKEHFAKFVKFTNLLSVQTMMLIVHSTYNAIFLSIERVSRLAFVLLLPGIK
;
A
#
# COMPACT_ATOMS: atom_id res chain seq x y z
N MET A 1 26.49 41.06 -8.85
CA MET A 1 25.80 39.95 -8.14
C MET A 1 24.52 39.46 -8.84
N SER A 2 23.95 40.15 -9.83
CA SER A 2 22.68 39.75 -10.50
C SER A 2 22.82 38.73 -11.65
N ARG A 3 24.03 38.52 -12.20
CA ARG A 3 24.24 37.64 -13.37
C ARG A 3 24.27 36.15 -13.01
N ILE A 4 24.74 35.82 -11.81
CA ILE A 4 24.91 34.44 -11.35
C ILE A 4 23.55 33.79 -11.04
N HIS A 5 22.57 34.54 -10.51
CA HIS A 5 21.22 34.01 -10.26
C HIS A 5 20.43 33.69 -11.54
N GLY A 6 20.72 34.35 -12.67
CA GLY A 6 20.09 34.05 -13.95
C GLY A 6 20.53 32.70 -14.52
N GLU A 7 21.83 32.41 -14.45
CA GLU A 7 22.40 31.17 -14.97
C GLU A 7 21.91 29.94 -14.21
N TRP A 8 21.74 30.03 -12.88
CA TRP A 8 21.17 28.95 -12.08
C TRP A 8 19.68 28.71 -12.39
N ALA A 9 18.92 29.77 -12.67
CA ALA A 9 17.50 29.67 -13.02
C ALA A 9 17.27 29.11 -14.45
N GLU A 10 18.23 29.29 -15.35
CA GLU A 10 18.22 28.70 -16.69
C GLU A 10 18.69 27.25 -16.65
N ALA A 11 19.76 26.94 -15.91
CA ALA A 11 20.23 25.58 -15.70
C ALA A 11 19.18 24.70 -15.01
N SER A 12 18.45 25.24 -14.02
CA SER A 12 17.37 24.52 -13.35
C SER A 12 16.18 24.26 -14.29
N ARG A 13 15.84 25.22 -15.17
CA ARG A 13 14.78 25.04 -16.17
C ARG A 13 15.17 24.01 -17.23
N ALA A 14 16.40 24.06 -17.72
CA ALA A 14 16.92 23.07 -18.67
C ALA A 14 16.96 21.65 -18.07
N LEU A 15 17.33 21.52 -16.79
CA LEU A 15 17.24 20.26 -16.06
C LEU A 15 15.80 19.79 -15.87
N PHE A 16 14.88 20.70 -15.55
CA PHE A 16 13.46 20.37 -15.38
C PHE A 16 12.83 19.89 -16.70
N ASP A 17 13.14 20.57 -17.81
CA ASP A 17 12.68 20.22 -19.15
C ASP A 17 13.33 18.91 -19.64
N ALA A 18 14.59 18.65 -19.32
CA ALA A 18 15.26 17.38 -19.62
C ALA A 18 14.70 16.21 -18.82
N VAL A 19 14.34 16.43 -17.55
CA VAL A 19 13.69 15.43 -16.69
C VAL A 19 12.23 15.21 -17.10
N GLN A 20 11.55 16.27 -17.56
CA GLN A 20 10.18 16.18 -18.04
C GLN A 20 10.11 15.50 -19.42
N SER A 21 11.01 15.82 -20.35
CA SER A 21 11.10 15.13 -21.64
C SER A 21 11.43 13.65 -21.48
N ASN A 22 12.38 13.28 -20.61
CA ASN A 22 12.70 11.87 -20.34
C ASN A 22 11.53 11.07 -19.76
N ARG A 23 10.62 11.68 -19.01
CA ARG A 23 9.40 11.00 -18.52
C ARG A 23 8.45 10.62 -19.66
N TRP A 24 8.30 11.49 -20.64
CA TRP A 24 7.49 11.22 -21.83
C TRP A 24 8.14 10.16 -22.72
N THR A 25 9.47 10.25 -22.92
CA THR A 25 10.22 9.27 -23.72
C THR A 25 10.21 7.88 -23.08
N TYR A 26 10.36 7.79 -21.76
CA TYR A 26 10.28 6.52 -21.02
C TYR A 26 8.88 5.88 -21.12
N SER A 27 7.82 6.68 -21.10
CA SER A 27 6.45 6.20 -21.25
C SER A 27 6.17 5.71 -22.67
N VAL A 28 6.62 6.43 -23.69
CA VAL A 28 6.44 6.05 -25.11
C VAL A 28 7.29 4.84 -25.46
N CYS A 29 8.56 4.79 -25.05
CA CYS A 29 9.42 3.63 -25.27
C CYS A 29 8.88 2.36 -24.58
N ARG A 30 8.30 2.46 -23.37
CA ARG A 30 7.62 1.32 -22.74
C ARG A 30 6.38 0.88 -23.53
N LEU A 31 5.62 1.83 -24.09
CA LEU A 31 4.43 1.52 -24.87
C LEU A 31 4.78 0.85 -26.21
N VAL A 32 5.80 1.34 -26.91
CA VAL A 32 6.32 0.74 -28.14
C VAL A 32 6.93 -0.64 -27.86
N ALA A 33 7.76 -0.77 -26.82
CA ALA A 33 8.30 -2.07 -26.42
C ALA A 33 7.21 -3.07 -25.98
N PHE A 34 6.12 -2.58 -25.39
CA PHE A 34 4.97 -3.41 -25.05
C PHE A 34 4.19 -3.83 -26.30
N HIS A 35 4.03 -2.95 -27.29
CA HIS A 35 3.42 -3.26 -28.57
C HIS A 35 4.22 -4.30 -29.34
N ASP A 36 5.54 -4.11 -29.45
CA ASP A 36 6.47 -5.07 -30.07
C ASP A 36 6.45 -6.42 -29.35
N TYR A 37 6.33 -6.40 -28.02
CA TYR A 37 6.14 -7.61 -27.22
C TYR A 37 4.79 -8.27 -27.51
N CYS A 38 3.70 -7.52 -27.66
CA CYS A 38 2.39 -8.07 -28.01
C CYS A 38 2.34 -8.69 -29.41
N GLU A 39 3.07 -8.16 -30.39
CA GLU A 39 3.16 -8.73 -31.74
C GLU A 39 4.05 -9.99 -31.79
N SER A 40 5.15 -10.01 -31.02
CA SER A 40 6.13 -11.10 -31.05
C SER A 40 5.89 -12.20 -30.00
N ALA A 41 5.09 -11.94 -28.96
CA ALA A 41 4.90 -12.89 -27.87
C ALA A 41 3.92 -14.01 -28.23
N SER A 42 4.41 -15.24 -28.11
CA SER A 42 3.56 -16.43 -28.11
C SER A 42 2.49 -16.34 -27.02
N ARG A 43 1.24 -16.65 -27.39
CA ARG A 43 0.09 -16.72 -26.46
C ARG A 43 0.39 -17.61 -25.25
N TRP A 44 1.22 -18.64 -25.42
CA TRP A 44 1.64 -19.53 -24.34
C TRP A 44 2.59 -18.85 -23.36
N ARG A 45 3.52 -18.03 -23.83
CA ARG A 45 4.44 -17.25 -22.97
C ARG A 45 3.67 -16.23 -22.12
N VAL A 46 2.67 -15.57 -22.70
CA VAL A 46 1.80 -14.64 -21.97
C VAL A 46 0.97 -15.38 -20.93
N ALA A 47 0.34 -16.49 -21.29
CA ALA A 47 -0.41 -17.32 -20.36
C ALA A 47 0.47 -17.83 -19.20
N LEU A 48 1.69 -18.26 -19.49
CA LEU A 48 2.64 -18.75 -18.48
C LEU A 48 3.08 -17.63 -17.54
N ILE A 49 3.39 -16.44 -18.04
CA ILE A 49 3.75 -15.28 -17.20
C ILE A 49 2.58 -14.88 -16.31
N VAL A 50 1.36 -14.82 -16.85
CA VAL A 50 0.15 -14.53 -16.10
C VAL A 50 -0.07 -15.58 -15.02
N CYS A 51 -0.05 -16.87 -15.38
CA CYS A 51 -0.20 -17.97 -14.43
C CYS A 51 0.89 -17.94 -13.35
N LEU A 52 2.15 -17.69 -13.72
CA LEU A 52 3.25 -17.64 -12.76
C LEU A 52 3.18 -16.40 -11.85
N TYR A 53 2.62 -15.30 -12.35
CA TYR A 53 2.41 -14.08 -11.56
C TYR A 53 1.28 -14.26 -10.54
N TYR A 54 0.18 -14.90 -10.92
CA TYR A 54 -0.96 -15.13 -10.04
C TYR A 54 -0.86 -16.40 -9.20
N ALA A 55 -0.06 -17.40 -9.60
CA ALA A 55 0.08 -18.67 -8.90
C ALA A 55 0.51 -18.54 -7.43
N PRO A 56 1.48 -17.68 -7.05
CA PRO A 56 1.84 -17.48 -5.65
C PRO A 56 0.67 -16.89 -4.84
N ALA A 57 -0.09 -15.97 -5.43
CA ALA A 57 -1.25 -15.35 -4.79
C ALA A 57 -2.39 -16.37 -4.63
N LEU A 58 -2.63 -17.21 -5.65
CA LEU A 58 -3.63 -18.27 -5.62
C LEU A 58 -3.24 -19.41 -4.68
N ALA A 59 -1.97 -19.82 -4.65
CA ALA A 59 -1.47 -20.82 -3.72
C ALA A 59 -1.65 -20.35 -2.26
N ALA A 60 -1.35 -19.08 -1.97
CA ALA A 60 -1.61 -18.47 -0.67
C ALA A 60 -3.10 -18.34 -0.30
N LEU A 61 -4.02 -18.47 -1.28
CA LEU A 61 -5.46 -18.57 -1.06
C LEU A 61 -5.95 -20.02 -0.91
N ILE A 62 -5.15 -21.02 -1.24
CA ILE A 62 -5.53 -22.43 -1.07
C ILE A 62 -5.10 -22.93 0.32
N VAL A 63 -4.04 -22.35 0.90
CA VAL A 63 -3.63 -22.59 2.28
C VAL A 63 -4.46 -21.74 3.26
N PHE A 64 -5.79 -21.91 3.22
CA PHE A 64 -6.63 -21.47 4.32
C PHE A 64 -6.92 -22.67 5.21
N ASP A 65 -6.56 -22.55 6.48
CA ASP A 65 -7.08 -23.42 7.53
C ASP A 65 -8.59 -23.20 7.64
N ASP A 66 -9.34 -24.21 8.11
CA ASP A 66 -10.80 -24.12 8.19
C ASP A 66 -11.20 -22.92 9.08
N PRO A 67 -11.91 -21.91 8.55
CA PRO A 67 -12.31 -20.75 9.32
C PRO A 67 -13.25 -21.10 10.49
N GLN A 68 -13.81 -22.33 10.53
CA GLN A 68 -14.65 -22.80 11.64
C GLN A 68 -13.88 -23.18 12.91
N GLU A 69 -12.56 -23.41 12.83
CA GLU A 69 -11.75 -23.74 14.01
C GLU A 69 -11.44 -22.52 14.90
N GLY A 70 -11.92 -21.34 14.51
CA GLY A 70 -11.80 -20.11 15.29
C GLY A 70 -10.45 -19.42 15.13
N TRP A 71 -10.34 -18.23 15.72
CA TRP A 71 -9.21 -17.33 15.47
C TRP A 71 -7.86 -17.89 15.96
N SER A 72 -7.83 -18.68 17.02
CA SER A 72 -6.59 -19.18 17.65
C SER A 72 -5.96 -20.37 16.91
N ALA A 73 -6.75 -21.13 16.14
CA ALA A 73 -6.25 -22.27 15.35
C ALA A 73 -5.56 -21.85 14.03
N ASN A 74 -5.91 -20.67 13.51
CA ASN A 74 -5.52 -20.18 12.19
C ASN A 74 -4.11 -19.56 12.15
N THR A 75 -3.07 -20.34 12.42
CA THR A 75 -1.69 -19.84 12.53
C THR A 75 -1.15 -19.30 11.19
N ILE A 76 -1.50 -19.93 10.08
CA ILE A 76 -1.05 -19.53 8.74
C ILE A 76 -1.66 -18.17 8.34
N PHE A 77 -2.92 -17.95 8.71
CA PHE A 77 -3.59 -16.67 8.54
C PHE A 77 -2.81 -15.55 9.22
N TRP A 78 -2.46 -15.71 10.51
CA TRP A 78 -1.72 -14.69 11.25
C TRP A 78 -0.30 -14.47 10.72
N ALA A 79 0.41 -15.55 10.33
CA ALA A 79 1.72 -15.46 9.71
C ALA A 79 1.70 -14.60 8.44
N ARG A 80 0.66 -14.74 7.61
CA ARG A 80 0.48 -13.92 6.41
C ARG A 80 0.31 -12.43 6.74
N TYR A 81 -0.50 -12.08 7.73
CA TYR A 81 -0.67 -10.67 8.13
C TYR A 81 0.60 -10.10 8.76
N TYR A 82 1.35 -10.91 9.52
CA TYR A 82 2.63 -10.53 10.08
C TYR A 82 3.67 -10.22 8.99
N ILE A 83 3.84 -11.12 8.02
CA ILE A 83 4.78 -10.94 6.89
C ILE A 83 4.34 -9.75 6.02
N GLY A 84 3.04 -9.68 5.69
CA GLY A 84 2.47 -8.58 4.91
C GLY A 84 2.69 -7.21 5.55
N ALA A 85 2.43 -7.08 6.86
CA ALA A 85 2.70 -5.87 7.61
C ALA A 85 4.19 -5.49 7.60
N GLY A 86 5.08 -6.48 7.61
CA GLY A 86 6.52 -6.27 7.53
C GLY A 86 6.95 -5.71 6.17
N ILE A 87 6.43 -6.29 5.09
CA ILE A 87 6.69 -5.82 3.72
C ILE A 87 6.14 -4.40 3.52
N VAL A 88 4.91 -4.13 3.96
CA VAL A 88 4.28 -2.81 3.81
C VAL A 88 5.01 -1.76 4.64
N SER A 89 5.37 -2.06 5.88
CA SER A 89 6.13 -1.12 6.72
C SER A 89 7.51 -0.82 6.14
N ALA A 90 8.21 -1.83 5.59
CA ALA A 90 9.47 -1.63 4.89
C ALA A 90 9.31 -0.70 3.67
N ALA A 91 8.28 -0.93 2.85
CA ALA A 91 7.96 -0.09 1.70
C ALA A 91 7.66 1.36 2.12
N VAL A 92 6.81 1.56 3.15
CA VAL A 92 6.49 2.90 3.67
C VAL A 92 7.74 3.63 4.18
N LEU A 93 8.64 2.93 4.87
CA LEU A 93 9.90 3.52 5.33
C LEU A 93 10.81 3.89 4.16
N GLN A 94 10.91 3.03 3.14
CA GLN A 94 11.69 3.30 1.93
C GLN A 94 11.14 4.51 1.16
N GLU A 95 9.83 4.60 0.97
CA GLU A 95 9.17 5.75 0.36
C GLU A 95 9.39 7.03 1.18
N SER A 96 9.33 6.94 2.52
CA SER A 96 9.58 8.09 3.39
C SER A 96 10.98 8.66 3.24
N HIS A 97 11.99 7.82 2.99
CA HIS A 97 13.35 8.25 2.72
C HIS A 97 13.49 9.01 1.40
N ILE A 98 12.69 8.64 0.39
CA ILE A 98 12.69 9.30 -0.92
C ILE A 98 11.95 10.65 -0.83
N VAL A 99 10.82 10.69 -0.13
CA VAL A 99 9.96 11.87 -0.04
C VAL A 99 10.47 12.90 0.98
N ILE A 100 11.08 12.44 2.09
CA ILE A 100 11.55 13.27 3.19
C ILE A 100 13.04 12.94 3.47
N PRO A 101 13.97 13.41 2.62
CA PRO A 101 15.39 13.08 2.74
C PRO A 101 16.04 13.62 4.02
N GLU A 102 15.39 14.56 4.72
CA GLU A 102 15.85 15.10 6.01
C GLU A 102 15.81 14.05 7.13
N ILE A 103 14.97 13.01 7.01
CA ILE A 103 14.79 11.98 8.02
C ILE A 103 15.69 10.79 7.72
N HIS A 104 16.73 10.63 8.53
CA HIS A 104 17.64 9.49 8.45
C HIS A 104 17.40 8.52 9.61
N PHE A 105 16.87 7.34 9.29
CA PHE A 105 16.80 6.23 10.24
C PHE A 105 18.06 5.37 10.16
N THR A 106 18.61 5.00 11.31
CA THR A 106 19.64 3.95 11.38
C THR A 106 19.03 2.60 11.02
N THR A 107 19.76 1.73 10.32
CA THR A 107 19.30 0.37 9.95
C THR A 107 18.72 -0.41 11.14
N ARG A 108 19.32 -0.27 12.33
CA ARG A 108 18.79 -0.89 13.57
C ARG A 108 17.39 -0.40 13.92
N LYS A 109 17.13 0.91 13.80
CA LYS A 109 15.82 1.51 14.07
C LYS A 109 14.79 1.06 13.04
N ILE A 110 15.17 0.98 11.77
CA ILE A 110 14.30 0.47 10.69
C ILE A 110 13.85 -0.96 11.00
N VAL A 111 14.79 -1.86 11.32
CA VAL A 111 14.47 -3.26 11.64
C VAL A 111 13.56 -3.36 12.87
N LEU A 112 13.82 -2.56 13.92
CA LEU A 112 12.98 -2.54 15.12
C LEU A 112 11.57 -2.01 14.83
N ILE A 113 11.43 -0.98 14.00
CA ILE A 113 10.12 -0.46 13.59
C ILE A 113 9.36 -1.52 12.81
N ILE A 114 9.97 -2.12 11.78
CA ILE A 114 9.32 -3.15 10.95
C ILE A 114 8.82 -4.31 11.83
N PHE A 115 9.69 -4.84 12.69
CA PHE A 115 9.34 -5.93 13.60
C PHE A 115 8.23 -5.51 14.59
N GLY A 116 8.37 -4.34 15.22
CA GLY A 116 7.38 -3.83 16.16
C GLY A 116 6.01 -3.58 15.53
N VAL A 117 5.98 -3.05 14.29
CA VAL A 117 4.74 -2.84 13.53
C VAL A 117 4.11 -4.18 13.18
N SER A 118 4.88 -5.14 12.66
CA SER A 118 4.37 -6.47 12.34
C SER A 118 3.77 -7.17 13.54
N VAL A 119 4.45 -7.17 14.70
CA VAL A 119 3.95 -7.77 15.93
C VAL A 119 2.70 -7.03 16.42
N GLY A 120 2.78 -5.71 16.57
CA GLY A 120 1.67 -4.91 17.12
C GLY A 120 0.42 -4.95 16.25
N TYR A 121 0.60 -4.89 14.93
CA TYR A 121 -0.50 -4.95 13.97
C TYR A 121 -1.23 -6.30 14.02
N THR A 122 -0.47 -7.40 13.96
CA THR A 122 -1.06 -8.75 14.03
C THR A 122 -1.74 -8.98 15.38
N ALA A 123 -1.11 -8.58 16.49
CA ALA A 123 -1.70 -8.70 17.82
C ALA A 123 -3.00 -7.88 17.95
N SER A 124 -3.05 -6.68 17.36
CA SER A 124 -4.26 -5.86 17.34
C SER A 124 -5.39 -6.54 16.58
N LEU A 125 -5.08 -7.20 15.46
CA LEU A 125 -6.07 -7.97 14.70
C LEU A 125 -6.54 -9.22 15.43
N MET A 126 -5.64 -9.92 16.12
CA MET A 126 -6.02 -11.06 16.97
C MET A 126 -6.98 -10.62 18.08
N LEU A 127 -6.70 -9.48 18.72
CA LEU A 127 -7.57 -8.90 19.75
C LEU A 127 -8.93 -8.48 19.18
N ILE A 128 -8.98 -7.92 17.98
CA ILE A 128 -10.26 -7.60 17.30
C ILE A 128 -11.02 -8.88 16.95
N ALA A 129 -10.33 -9.93 16.49
CA ALA A 129 -10.96 -11.22 16.19
C ALA A 129 -11.53 -11.90 17.44
N GLU A 130 -10.86 -11.78 18.58
CA GLU A 130 -11.32 -12.29 19.87
C GLU A 130 -12.53 -11.50 20.41
N LEU A 131 -12.49 -10.16 20.33
CA LEU A 131 -13.54 -9.30 20.90
C LEU A 131 -14.78 -9.15 20.02
N TRP A 132 -14.66 -9.31 18.70
CA TRP A 132 -15.75 -9.04 17.77
C TRP A 132 -16.28 -10.29 17.08
N MET A 133 -15.56 -10.80 16.08
CA MET A 133 -15.89 -12.03 15.35
C MET A 133 -14.74 -12.45 14.44
N PHE A 134 -14.64 -13.75 14.18
CA PHE A 134 -13.71 -14.33 13.21
C PHE A 134 -14.49 -15.13 12.15
N PRO A 135 -14.15 -14.99 10.85
CA PRO A 135 -13.18 -14.06 10.26
C PRO A 135 -13.64 -12.59 10.33
N ILE A 136 -12.69 -11.66 10.46
CA ILE A 136 -12.98 -10.23 10.60
C ILE A 136 -13.61 -9.69 9.30
N PRO A 137 -14.82 -9.09 9.36
CA PRO A 137 -15.44 -8.50 8.19
C PRO A 137 -14.67 -7.26 7.75
N PHE A 138 -14.42 -7.13 6.45
CA PHE A 138 -13.67 -6.00 5.88
C PHE A 138 -12.32 -5.78 6.57
N ILE A 139 -11.57 -6.86 6.83
CA ILE A 139 -10.33 -6.83 7.60
C ILE A 139 -9.36 -5.71 7.19
N TYR A 140 -9.21 -5.41 5.90
CA TYR A 140 -8.33 -4.33 5.42
C TYR A 140 -8.82 -2.92 5.77
N THR A 141 -10.13 -2.71 5.88
CA THR A 141 -10.73 -1.45 6.32
C THR A 141 -10.51 -1.26 7.81
N VAL A 142 -10.76 -2.31 8.60
CA VAL A 142 -10.61 -2.30 10.06
C VAL A 142 -9.13 -2.22 10.45
N SER A 143 -8.25 -2.89 9.70
CA SER A 143 -6.83 -3.02 10.01
C SER A 143 -6.01 -1.77 9.68
N GLY A 144 -6.49 -0.91 8.77
CA GLY A 144 -5.78 0.31 8.38
C GLY A 144 -5.52 1.23 9.57
N VAL A 145 -6.50 1.39 10.47
CA VAL A 145 -6.39 2.29 11.64
C VAL A 145 -5.32 1.81 12.64
N PRO A 146 -5.34 0.55 13.14
CA PRO A 146 -4.27 0.01 13.97
C PRO A 146 -2.89 0.14 13.32
N PHE A 147 -2.78 -0.15 12.01
CA PHE A 147 -1.50 -0.08 11.30
C PHE A 147 -0.91 1.34 11.34
N ILE A 148 -1.68 2.35 10.94
CA ILE A 148 -1.22 3.75 10.90
C ILE A 148 -0.87 4.23 12.30
N PHE A 149 -1.67 3.89 13.31
CA PHE A 149 -1.42 4.28 14.68
C PHE A 149 -0.12 3.68 15.23
N ILE A 150 0.09 2.38 15.06
CA ILE A 150 1.30 1.69 15.52
C ILE A 150 2.54 2.17 14.76
N MET A 151 2.42 2.36 13.44
CA MET A 151 3.52 2.88 12.62
C MET A 151 3.97 4.27 13.08
N ASN A 152 3.03 5.20 13.26
CA ASN A 152 3.35 6.55 13.69
C ASN A 152 3.93 6.59 15.11
N THR A 153 3.41 5.78 16.04
CA THR A 153 3.93 5.72 17.41
C THR A 153 5.37 5.18 17.45
N LEU A 154 5.66 4.08 16.76
CA LEU A 154 7.01 3.50 16.71
C LEU A 154 8.02 4.40 16.00
N VAL A 155 7.60 5.11 14.94
CA VAL A 155 8.44 6.11 14.28
C VAL A 155 8.72 7.30 15.20
N THR A 156 7.75 7.75 15.98
CA THR A 156 7.94 8.81 16.98
C THR A 156 8.98 8.40 18.02
N LEU A 157 8.85 7.18 18.54
CA LEU A 157 9.81 6.61 19.50
C LEU A 157 11.22 6.50 18.90
N ALA A 158 11.33 6.15 17.61
CA ALA A 158 12.60 6.04 16.92
C ALA A 158 13.26 7.39 16.60
N LEU A 159 12.49 8.43 16.29
CA LEU A 159 12.97 9.80 16.04
C LEU A 159 13.30 10.56 17.33
N GLY A 160 12.69 10.16 18.44
CA GLY A 160 12.75 10.85 19.72
C GLY A 160 11.79 12.04 19.78
N ALA A 161 11.22 12.30 20.96
CA ALA A 161 10.21 13.34 21.18
C ALA A 161 10.70 14.78 20.92
N ALA A 162 12.00 14.98 20.73
CA ALA A 162 12.61 16.28 20.47
C ALA A 162 12.36 16.81 19.04
N ASN A 163 12.19 15.92 18.05
CA ASN A 163 12.10 16.30 16.64
C ASN A 163 10.64 16.39 16.15
N LYS A 164 9.84 17.25 16.79
CA LYS A 164 8.40 17.41 16.50
C LYS A 164 8.12 17.79 15.04
N GLU A 165 9.01 18.55 14.41
CA GLU A 165 8.86 18.95 13.01
C GLU A 165 8.98 17.76 12.04
N HIS A 166 9.97 16.88 12.24
CA HIS A 166 10.14 15.68 11.43
C HIS A 166 8.98 14.71 11.61
N PHE A 167 8.46 14.60 12.84
CA PHE A 167 7.25 13.83 13.12
C PHE A 167 6.03 14.38 12.38
N ALA A 168 5.80 15.70 12.42
CA ALA A 168 4.67 16.32 11.72
C ALA A 168 4.74 16.10 10.19
N LYS A 169 5.95 16.18 9.60
CA LYS A 169 6.19 15.84 8.19
C LYS A 169 5.85 14.37 7.90
N PHE A 170 6.27 13.45 8.77
CA PHE A 170 5.98 12.02 8.63
C PHE A 170 4.50 11.68 8.80
N VAL A 171 3.79 12.29 9.76
CA VAL A 171 2.34 12.14 9.93
C VAL A 171 1.60 12.67 8.70
N LYS A 172 2.01 13.81 8.16
CA LYS A 172 1.40 14.34 6.93
C LYS A 172 1.60 13.37 5.76
N PHE A 173 2.79 12.77 5.62
CA PHE A 173 3.08 11.75 4.62
C PHE A 173 2.21 10.50 4.80
N THR A 174 2.14 9.95 6.02
CA THR A 174 1.30 8.76 6.29
C THR A 174 -0.19 9.04 6.13
N ASN A 175 -0.67 10.25 6.44
CA ASN A 175 -2.04 10.68 6.16
C ASN A 175 -2.34 10.72 4.65
N LEU A 176 -1.39 11.17 3.81
CA LEU A 176 -1.55 11.12 2.36
C LEU A 176 -1.64 9.68 1.85
N LEU A 177 -0.85 8.75 2.41
CA LEU A 177 -0.96 7.32 2.10
C LEU A 177 -2.31 6.74 2.56
N SER A 178 -2.85 7.23 3.68
CA SER A 178 -4.13 6.79 4.23
C SER A 178 -5.32 7.09 3.31
N VAL A 179 -5.20 8.11 2.45
CA VAL A 179 -6.20 8.40 1.41
C VAL A 179 -6.34 7.22 0.43
N GLN A 180 -5.26 6.48 0.14
CA GLN A 180 -5.36 5.28 -0.70
C GLN A 180 -6.15 4.17 0.01
N THR A 181 -6.00 4.04 1.33
CA THR A 181 -6.80 3.09 2.13
C THR A 181 -8.29 3.45 2.14
N MET A 182 -8.64 4.74 2.02
CA MET A 182 -10.06 5.15 1.92
C MET A 182 -10.77 4.54 0.72
N MET A 183 -10.08 4.22 -0.38
CA MET A 183 -10.68 3.51 -1.51
C MET A 183 -11.22 2.12 -1.12
N LEU A 184 -10.56 1.44 -0.18
CA LEU A 184 -11.02 0.14 0.33
C LEU A 184 -12.28 0.28 1.18
N ILE A 185 -12.42 1.40 1.91
CA ILE A 185 -13.61 1.73 2.68
C ILE A 185 -14.79 1.97 1.74
N VAL A 186 -14.59 2.78 0.70
CA VAL A 186 -15.63 3.04 -0.33
C VAL A 186 -16.09 1.72 -0.95
N HIS A 187 -15.15 0.84 -1.30
CA HIS A 187 -15.49 -0.46 -1.88
C HIS A 187 -16.25 -1.36 -0.90
N SER A 188 -15.80 -1.44 0.35
CA SER A 188 -16.44 -2.24 1.41
C SER A 188 -17.86 -1.76 1.70
N THR A 189 -18.04 -0.46 1.83
CA THR A 189 -19.35 0.18 2.08
C THR A 189 -20.28 -0.01 0.87
N TYR A 190 -19.76 0.17 -0.35
CA TYR A 190 -20.52 -0.09 -1.57
C TYR A 190 -21.00 -1.55 -1.61
N ASN A 191 -20.13 -2.51 -1.26
CA ASN A 191 -20.48 -3.92 -1.22
C ASN A 191 -21.53 -4.25 -0.14
N ALA A 192 -21.41 -3.66 1.04
CA ALA A 192 -22.41 -3.81 2.10
C ALA A 192 -23.79 -3.28 1.67
N ILE A 193 -23.82 -2.09 1.04
CA ILE A 193 -25.05 -1.49 0.51
C ILE A 193 -25.63 -2.36 -0.61
N PHE A 194 -24.79 -2.85 -1.53
CA PHE A 194 -25.19 -3.73 -2.63
C PHE A 194 -25.87 -5.01 -2.12
N LEU A 195 -25.36 -5.61 -1.05
CA LEU A 195 -25.93 -6.81 -0.44
C LEU A 195 -27.29 -6.53 0.24
N SER A 196 -27.48 -5.33 0.80
CA SER A 196 -28.73 -4.93 1.46
C SER A 196 -29.87 -4.51 0.51
N ILE A 197 -29.59 -4.27 -0.77
CA ILE A 197 -30.55 -3.71 -1.73
C ILE A 197 -31.27 -4.81 -2.54
N GLU A 198 -32.55 -4.55 -2.83
CA GLU A 198 -33.45 -5.38 -3.64
C GLU A 198 -33.02 -5.48 -5.12
N ARG A 199 -33.41 -6.57 -5.80
CA ARG A 199 -32.78 -7.05 -7.05
C ARG A 199 -32.77 -6.04 -8.21
N VAL A 200 -33.75 -5.13 -8.28
CA VAL A 200 -33.88 -4.12 -9.35
C VAL A 200 -32.99 -2.89 -9.10
N SER A 201 -33.01 -2.37 -7.87
CA SER A 201 -32.17 -1.23 -7.45
C SER A 201 -30.67 -1.57 -7.43
N ARG A 202 -30.35 -2.87 -7.29
CA ARG A 202 -29.00 -3.42 -7.40
C ARG A 202 -28.37 -3.20 -8.79
N LEU A 203 -29.16 -3.31 -9.87
CA LEU A 203 -28.69 -3.07 -11.25
C LEU A 203 -28.38 -1.60 -11.52
N ALA A 204 -29.18 -0.67 -10.97
CA ALA A 204 -28.91 0.76 -11.05
C ALA A 204 -27.62 1.14 -10.32
N PHE A 205 -27.35 0.50 -9.18
CA PHE A 205 -26.10 0.68 -8.43
C PHE A 205 -24.89 0.21 -9.25
N VAL A 206 -24.97 -0.95 -9.93
CA VAL A 206 -23.89 -1.46 -10.82
C VAL A 206 -23.59 -0.52 -11.98
N LEU A 207 -24.61 0.18 -12.50
CA LEU A 207 -24.44 1.19 -13.55
C LEU A 207 -23.77 2.48 -13.06
N LEU A 208 -23.68 2.70 -11.75
CA LEU A 208 -23.03 3.84 -11.10
C LEU A 208 -21.53 3.60 -10.85
N LEU A 209 -21.10 2.33 -10.82
CA LEU A 209 -19.71 1.88 -10.64
C LEU A 209 -18.70 2.46 -11.66
N PRO A 210 -19.03 2.65 -12.96
CA PRO A 210 -18.15 3.29 -13.93
C PRO A 210 -17.90 4.78 -13.65
N GLY A 211 -18.82 5.48 -12.98
CA GLY A 211 -18.71 6.91 -12.68
C GLY A 211 -17.94 7.24 -11.40
N ILE A 212 -17.69 6.23 -10.55
CA ILE A 212 -16.93 6.35 -9.30
C ILE A 212 -15.44 6.00 -9.50
N LYS A 213 -15.11 5.31 -10.59
CA LYS A 213 -13.73 4.92 -10.93
C LYS A 213 -12.87 6.09 -11.37
#